data_AF-A0A2V2YV77-F1
#
_entry.id   AF-A0A2V2YV77-F1
#
_cell.length_a   1.000
_cell.length_b   1.000
_cell.length_c   1.000
_cell.angle_alpha   90.00
_cell.angle_beta   90.00
_cell.angle_gamma   90.00
#
_symmetry.space_group_name_H-M   'P 1'
#
loop_
_entity.id
_entity.type
_entity.pdbx_description
1 polymer ?
#
loop_
_entity_poly.entity_id
_entity_poly.type
_entity_poly.pdbx_seq_one_letter_code
_entity_poly.pdbx_strand_id
1 'polypeptide(L)'
;MKRIEDYIASLSRHVSLERKEKKELEDEIRSHLTDSVWALRQEGYSDEESMTIALKRFGEEEIINAELRKMYFRMDSRGGY
;
A
#
# COMPACT_ATOMS: atom_id res chain seq x y z
N MET A 1 -9.80 9.77 1.23
CA MET A 1 -8.93 9.13 0.21
C MET A 1 -7.69 9.94 -0.16
N LYS A 2 -7.73 11.27 -0.27
CA LYS A 2 -6.55 12.08 -0.66
C LYS A 2 -5.27 11.78 0.14
N ARG A 3 -5.37 11.53 1.46
CA ARG A 3 -4.24 11.14 2.32
C ARG A 3 -3.57 9.81 1.91
N ILE A 4 -4.32 8.85 1.37
CA ILE A 4 -3.77 7.59 0.84
C ILE A 4 -3.00 7.86 -0.44
N GLU A 5 -3.57 8.64 -1.37
CA GLU A 5 -2.88 9.00 -2.61
C GLU A 5 -1.58 9.77 -2.35
N ASP A 6 -1.61 10.75 -1.44
CA ASP A 6 -0.42 11.52 -1.07
C ASP A 6 0.68 10.63 -0.44
N TYR A 7 0.27 9.62 0.33
CA TYR A 7 1.17 8.63 0.93
C TYR A 7 1.76 7.66 -0.10
N ILE A 8 0.94 7.18 -1.03
CA ILE A 8 1.41 6.33 -2.14
C ILE A 8 2.40 7.10 -3.02
N ALA A 9 2.10 8.36 -3.33
CA ALA A 9 2.97 9.22 -4.13
C ALA A 9 4.28 9.58 -3.42
N SER A 10 4.33 9.57 -2.08
CA SER A 10 5.58 9.77 -1.33
C SER A 10 6.44 8.50 -1.34
N LEU A 11 5.83 7.33 -1.16
CA LEU A 11 6.51 6.03 -1.28
C LEU A 11 7.09 5.82 -2.67
N SER A 12 6.30 6.07 -3.71
CA SER A 12 6.68 5.79 -5.09
C SER A 12 7.69 6.79 -5.66
N ARG A 13 7.98 7.88 -4.95
CA ARG A 13 8.98 8.90 -5.34
C ARG A 13 10.42 8.39 -5.27
N HIS A 14 10.68 7.43 -4.39
CA HIS A 14 12.02 6.89 -4.15
C HIS A 14 12.26 5.54 -4.83
N VAL A 15 11.26 5.05 -5.58
CA VAL A 15 11.29 3.73 -6.20
C VAL A 15 11.67 3.86 -7.68
N SER A 16 12.79 3.26 -8.07
CA SER A 16 13.27 3.19 -9.46
C SER A 16 12.64 1.99 -10.20
N LEU A 17 11.32 2.04 -10.41
CA LEU A 17 10.57 1.06 -11.20
C LEU A 17 10.17 1.64 -12.56
N GLU A 18 9.99 0.77 -13.56
CA GLU A 18 9.39 1.15 -14.83
C GLU A 18 7.95 1.66 -14.62
N ARG A 19 7.45 2.54 -15.51
CA ARG A 19 6.12 3.18 -15.32
C ARG A 19 5.00 2.19 -15.05
N LYS A 20 5.03 1.03 -15.72
CA LYS A 20 4.01 -0.01 -15.58
C LYS A 20 4.09 -0.65 -14.20
N GLU A 21 5.27 -1.08 -13.79
CA GLU A 21 5.51 -1.73 -12.50
C GLU A 21 5.22 -0.77 -11.34
N LYS A 22 5.61 0.50 -11.49
CA LYS A 22 5.30 1.56 -10.54
C LYS A 22 3.79 1.72 -10.36
N LYS A 23 3.03 1.76 -11.46
CA LYS A 23 1.57 1.88 -11.39
C LYS A 23 0.91 0.66 -10.75
N GLU A 24 1.38 -0.54 -11.10
CA GLU A 24 0.89 -1.78 -10.51
C GLU A 24 1.14 -1.81 -8.99
N LEU A 25 2.34 -1.38 -8.55
CA LEU A 25 2.67 -1.23 -7.13
C LEU A 25 1.76 -0.21 -6.43
N GLU A 26 1.54 0.96 -7.04
CA GLU A 26 0.66 2.00 -6.49
C GLU A 26 -0.80 1.51 -6.35
N ASP A 27 -1.30 0.76 -7.34
CA ASP A 27 -2.64 0.18 -7.33
C ASP A 27 -2.79 -0.90 -6.24
N GLU A 28 -1.78 -1.76 -6.07
CA GLU A 28 -1.77 -2.80 -5.05
C GLU A 28 -1.71 -2.19 -3.62
N ILE A 29 -0.86 -1.18 -3.39
CA ILE A 29 -0.79 -0.46 -2.10
C ILE A 29 -2.13 0.24 -1.80
N ARG A 30 -2.75 0.87 -2.82
CA ARG A 30 -4.05 1.52 -2.66
C ARG A 30 -5.12 0.54 -2.23
N SER A 31 -5.20 -0.63 -2.86
CA SER A 31 -6.16 -1.67 -2.49
C SER A 31 -5.97 -2.06 -1.02
N HIS A 32 -4.74 -2.35 -0.61
CA HIS A 32 -4.46 -2.83 0.73
C HIS A 32 -4.77 -1.80 1.84
N LEU A 33 -4.42 -0.54 1.61
CA LEU A 33 -4.76 0.55 2.52
C LEU A 33 -6.27 0.77 2.59
N THR A 34 -6.97 0.68 1.47
CA THR A 34 -8.43 0.84 1.42
C THR A 34 -9.14 -0.30 2.16
N ASP A 35 -8.70 -1.54 1.96
CA ASP A 35 -9.22 -2.72 2.66
C ASP A 35 -8.98 -2.62 4.17
N SER A 36 -7.79 -2.17 4.57
CA SER A 36 -7.45 -1.96 5.99
C SER A 36 -8.32 -0.88 6.62
N VAL A 37 -8.55 0.24 5.92
CA VAL A 37 -9.46 1.29 6.37
C VAL A 37 -10.88 0.76 6.52
N TRP A 38 -11.36 -0.02 5.54
CA TRP A 38 -12.70 -0.60 5.60
C TRP A 38 -12.84 -1.56 6.79
N ALA A 39 -11.87 -2.45 7.02
CA ALA A 39 -11.88 -3.36 8.16
C ALA A 39 -11.94 -2.61 9.50
N LEU A 40 -11.15 -1.55 9.67
CA LEU A 40 -11.15 -0.72 10.88
C LEU A 40 -12.50 -0.01 11.08
N ARG A 41 -13.15 0.44 10.00
CA ARG A 41 -14.52 1.00 10.12
C ARG A 41 -15.51 -0.04 10.63
N GLN A 42 -15.38 -1.30 10.18
CA GLN A 42 -16.21 -2.39 10.67
C GLN A 42 -15.93 -2.79 12.12
N GLU A 43 -14.71 -2.54 12.61
CA GLU A 43 -14.33 -2.68 14.03
C GLU A 43 -14.85 -1.53 14.91
N GLY A 44 -15.45 -0.49 14.32
CA GLY A 44 -16.07 0.63 15.04
C GLY A 44 -15.22 1.91 15.10
N TYR A 45 -14.07 1.95 14.42
CA TYR A 45 -13.26 3.16 14.31
C TYR A 45 -13.90 4.18 13.35
N SER A 46 -13.71 5.47 13.62
CA SER A 46 -14.13 6.51 12.68
C SER A 46 -13.31 6.48 11.38
N ASP A 47 -13.78 7.16 10.34
CA ASP A 47 -13.07 7.24 9.06
C ASP A 47 -11.66 7.82 9.21
N GLU A 48 -11.48 8.84 10.05
CA GLU A 48 -10.17 9.47 10.29
C GLU A 48 -9.24 8.59 11.12
N GLU A 49 -9.75 7.90 12.13
CA GLU A 49 -8.97 6.96 12.94
C GLU A 49 -8.55 5.76 12.10
N SER A 50 -9.48 5.19 11.34
CA SER A 50 -9.22 4.08 10.41
C SER A 50 -8.12 4.44 9.42
N MET A 51 -8.20 5.65 8.84
CA MET A 51 -7.17 6.19 7.94
C MET A 51 -5.81 6.32 8.62
N THR A 52 -5.79 6.86 9.83
CA THR A 52 -4.55 7.11 10.58
C THR A 52 -3.89 5.81 11.02
N ILE A 53 -4.67 4.84 11.50
CA ILE A 53 -4.20 3.53 11.91
C ILE A 53 -3.70 2.73 10.69
N ALA A 54 -4.45 2.73 9.58
CA ALA A 54 -4.03 2.03 8.36
C ALA A 54 -2.71 2.58 7.81
N LEU A 55 -2.55 3.90 7.72
CA LEU A 55 -1.30 4.53 7.27
C LEU A 55 -0.14 4.24 8.23
N LYS A 56 -0.38 4.26 9.55
CA LYS A 56 0.64 3.95 10.55
C LYS A 56 1.10 2.49 10.45
N ARG A 57 0.16 1.53 10.42
CA ARG A 57 0.46 0.10 10.27
C ARG A 57 1.20 -0.18 8.97
N PHE A 58 0.75 0.42 7.87
CA PHE A 58 1.43 0.25 6.60
C PHE A 58 2.83 0.87 6.63
N GLY A 59 3.01 2.00 7.33
CA GLY A 59 4.25 2.78 7.39
C GLY A 59 5.34 2.26 8.33
N GLU A 60 5.04 1.30 9.20
CA GLU A 60 6.04 0.63 10.02
C GLU A 60 7.01 -0.12 9.09
N GLU A 61 8.31 0.21 9.14
CA GLU A 61 9.34 -0.25 8.19
C GLU A 61 9.35 -1.77 7.98
N GLU A 62 9.00 -2.56 9.00
CA GLU A 62 8.87 -4.01 8.92
C GLU A 62 7.69 -4.44 8.03
N ILE A 63 6.56 -3.74 8.11
CA ILE A 63 5.36 -4.02 7.32
C ILE A 63 5.55 -3.50 5.88
N ILE A 64 6.11 -2.30 5.69
CA ILE A 64 6.49 -1.82 4.35
C ILE A 64 7.40 -2.84 3.66
N ASN A 65 8.49 -3.26 4.32
CA ASN A 65 9.44 -4.18 3.71
C ASN A 65 8.84 -5.56 3.43
N ALA A 66 7.98 -6.08 4.32
CA ALA A 66 7.32 -7.36 4.12
C ALA A 66 6.28 -7.31 2.99
N GLU A 67 5.45 -6.26 2.95
CA GLU A 67 4.42 -6.09 1.92
C GLU A 67 5.04 -5.74 0.57
N LEU A 68 6.02 -4.83 0.50
CA LEU A 68 6.78 -4.58 -0.74
C LEU A 68 7.45 -5.86 -1.23
N ARG A 69 8.10 -6.65 -0.35
CA ARG A 69 8.68 -7.94 -0.76
C ARG A 69 7.62 -8.88 -1.31
N LYS A 70 6.47 -9.04 -0.65
CA LYS A 70 5.37 -9.88 -1.16
C LYS A 70 4.91 -9.41 -2.54
N MET A 71 4.76 -8.10 -2.77
CA MET A 71 4.38 -7.56 -4.07
C MET A 71 5.46 -7.82 -5.12
N TYR A 72 6.74 -7.55 -4.83
CA TYR A 72 7.87 -7.84 -5.73
C TYR A 72 7.93 -9.33 -6.11
N PHE A 73 7.79 -10.25 -5.14
CA PHE A 73 7.73 -11.69 -5.43
C PHE A 73 6.49 -12.07 -6.27
N ARG A 74 5.36 -11.39 -6.08
CA ARG A 74 4.12 -11.63 -6.84
C ARG A 74 4.18 -11.05 -8.26
N MET A 75 5.02 -10.07 -8.51
CA MET A 75 5.29 -9.52 -9.85
C MET A 75 6.32 -10.39 -10.61
N ASP A 76 7.40 -10.80 -9.95
CA ASP A 76 8.43 -11.69 -10.52
C ASP A 76 7.84 -13.06 -10.91
N SER A 77 6.90 -13.59 -10.12
CA SER A 77 6.19 -14.84 -10.42
C SER A 77 5.26 -14.77 -11.64
N ARG A 78 4.93 -13.58 -12.17
CA ARG A 78 4.13 -13.42 -13.41
C ARG A 78 5.01 -13.30 -14.67
N GLY A 79 6.33 -13.34 -14.52
CA GLY A 79 7.31 -13.26 -15.61
C GLY A 79 8.04 -14.57 -15.94
N GLY A 80 7.66 -15.69 -15.32
CA GLY A 80 8.29 -16.99 -15.54
C GLY A 80 7.53 -17.89 -16.53
N TYR A 81 7.97 -17.85 -17.79
CA TYR A 81 7.74 -18.78 -18.93
C TYR A 81 6.31 -19.00 -19.43
#